data_AF-A0A8J3HEM4-F1
#
_entry.id   AF-A0A8J3HEM4-F1
#
_cell.length_a   1.000
_cell.length_b   1.000
_cell.length_c   1.000
_cell.angle_alpha   90.00
_cell.angle_beta   90.00
_cell.angle_gamma   90.00
#
_symmetry.space_group_name_H-M   'P 1'
#
loop_
_entity.id
_entity.type
_entity.pdbx_description
1 polymer ?
#
loop_
_entity_poly.entity_id
_entity_poly.type
_entity_poly.pdbx_seq_one_letter_code
_entity_poly.pdbx_strand_id
1 'polypeptide(L)'
;MSSASCGQCPTLHATIAQQQAEITRLTGWVQWYRAKLAALTGAVMATERLMRDEFEQPSMPRGHLLSQVHERLTIALLEAEGK
;
A
#
# COMPACT_ATOMS: atom_id res chain seq x y z
N MET A 1 6.45 53.20 -18.33
CA MET A 1 6.67 51.74 -18.34
C MET A 1 5.36 51.08 -17.98
N SER A 2 4.60 50.62 -18.98
CA SER A 2 3.27 50.06 -18.77
C SER A 2 3.37 48.74 -18.01
N SER A 3 2.88 48.73 -16.78
CA SER A 3 2.53 47.51 -16.05
C SER A 3 1.33 46.86 -16.75
N ALA A 4 1.57 46.17 -17.87
CA ALA A 4 0.58 45.30 -18.46
C ALA A 4 0.33 44.19 -17.45
N SER A 5 -0.76 44.29 -16.69
CA SER A 5 -1.23 43.19 -15.86
C SER A 5 -1.49 42.04 -16.81
N CYS A 6 -0.66 41.01 -16.69
CA CYS A 6 -0.82 39.76 -17.41
C CYS A 6 -2.18 39.16 -17.02
N GLY A 7 -3.21 39.39 -17.84
CA GLY A 7 -4.57 38.88 -17.60
C GLY A 7 -4.64 37.35 -17.51
N GLN A 8 -3.60 36.65 -17.98
CA GLN A 8 -3.45 35.20 -17.90
C GLN A 8 -2.81 34.73 -16.58
N CYS A 9 -2.17 35.60 -15.81
CA CYS A 9 -1.41 35.23 -14.62
C CYS A 9 -2.30 34.69 -13.48
N PRO A 10 -3.49 35.25 -13.19
CA PRO A 10 -4.42 34.66 -12.23
C PRO A 10 -4.87 33.24 -12.63
N THR A 11 -5.13 33.04 -13.93
CA THR A 11 -5.55 31.72 -14.46
C THR A 11 -4.44 30.70 -14.36
N LEU A 12 -3.20 31.07 -14.74
CA LEU A 12 -2.04 30.20 -14.60
C LEU A 12 -1.76 29.85 -13.14
N HIS A 13 -1.89 30.81 -12.21
CA HIS A 13 -1.75 30.56 -10.78
C HIS A 13 -2.81 29.57 -10.28
N ALA A 14 -4.07 29.72 -10.71
CA ALA A 14 -5.13 28.78 -10.35
C ALA A 14 -4.86 27.37 -10.90
N THR A 15 -4.39 27.25 -12.14
CA THR A 15 -4.02 25.95 -12.73
C THR A 15 -2.86 25.31 -11.99
N ILE A 16 -1.82 26.07 -11.63
CA ILE A 16 -0.68 25.58 -10.83
C ILE A 16 -1.18 25.07 -9.48
N ALA A 17 -2.01 25.83 -8.78
CA ALA A 17 -2.57 25.42 -7.49
C ALA A 17 -3.40 24.13 -7.62
N GLN A 18 -4.20 24.01 -8.68
CA GLN A 18 -4.97 22.79 -8.95
C GLN A 18 -4.06 21.59 -9.22
N GLN A 19 -3.01 21.76 -10.02
CA GLN A 19 -2.03 20.70 -10.29
C GLN A 19 -1.27 20.29 -9.03
N GLN A 20 -0.90 21.24 -8.17
CA GLN A 20 -0.24 20.96 -6.89
C GLN A 20 -1.14 20.16 -5.94
N ALA A 21 -2.43 20.50 -5.88
CA ALA A 21 -3.42 19.75 -5.11
C ALA A 21 -3.54 18.31 -5.63
N GLU A 22 -3.58 18.13 -6.95
CA GLU A 22 -3.66 16.81 -7.58
C GLU A 22 -2.40 15.97 -7.35
N ILE A 23 -1.21 16.58 -7.47
CA ILE A 23 0.07 15.92 -7.15
C ILE A 23 0.08 15.46 -5.69
N THR A 24 -0.39 16.30 -4.77
CA THR A 24 -0.47 15.97 -3.34
C THR A 24 -1.40 14.77 -3.12
N ARG A 25 -2.58 14.79 -3.74
CA ARG A 25 -3.55 13.69 -3.69
C ARG A 25 -2.96 12.38 -4.20
N LEU A 26 -2.36 12.40 -5.40
CA LEU A 26 -1.74 11.23 -6.02
C LEU A 26 -0.56 10.71 -5.20
N THR A 27 0.25 11.59 -4.61
CA THR A 27 1.35 11.20 -3.72
C THR A 27 0.82 10.47 -2.48
N GLY A 28 -0.29 10.95 -1.90
CA GLY A 28 -0.98 10.26 -0.81
C GLY A 28 -1.43 8.85 -1.19
N TRP A 29 -2.04 8.69 -2.37
CA TRP A 29 -2.42 7.37 -2.90
C TRP A 29 -1.22 6.45 -3.06
N VAL A 30 -0.12 6.94 -3.66
CA VAL A 30 1.10 6.14 -3.82
C VAL A 30 1.66 5.68 -2.48
N GLN A 31 1.70 6.56 -1.47
CA GLN A 31 2.15 6.19 -0.13
C GLN A 31 1.24 5.13 0.49
N TRP A 32 -0.07 5.27 0.35
CA TRP A 32 -1.05 4.29 0.82
C TRP A 32 -0.84 2.92 0.17
N TYR A 33 -0.73 2.86 -1.16
CA TYR A 33 -0.47 1.60 -1.87
C TYR A 33 0.87 0.97 -1.49
N ARG A 34 1.92 1.78 -1.29
CA ARG A 34 3.23 1.28 -0.83
C ARG A 34 3.14 0.64 0.56
N ALA A 35 2.41 1.26 1.49
CA ALA A 35 2.20 0.70 2.83
C ALA A 35 1.45 -0.63 2.77
N LYS A 36 0.39 -0.71 1.95
CA LYS A 36 -0.38 -1.94 1.73
C LYS A 36 0.47 -3.06 1.13
N LEU A 37 1.28 -2.75 0.12
CA LEU A 37 2.19 -3.71 -0.49
C LEU A 37 3.22 -4.22 0.52
N ALA A 38 3.83 -3.33 1.32
CA ALA A 38 4.79 -3.72 2.35
C ALA A 38 4.18 -4.67 3.40
N ALA A 39 2.95 -4.40 3.84
CA ALA A 39 2.23 -5.27 4.76
C ALA A 39 1.98 -6.67 4.15
N LEU A 40 1.49 -6.73 2.91
CA LEU A 40 1.28 -8.00 2.19
C LEU A 40 2.58 -8.79 2.03
N THR A 41 3.66 -8.13 1.61
CA THR A 41 4.97 -8.78 1.49
C THR A 41 5.43 -9.34 2.84
N GLY A 42 5.29 -8.57 3.92
CA GLY A 42 5.61 -9.03 5.27
C GLY A 42 4.80 -10.25 5.69
N ALA A 43 3.49 -10.27 5.42
CA ALA A 43 2.63 -11.40 5.74
C ALA A 43 3.00 -12.66 4.96
N VAL A 44 3.32 -12.54 3.66
CA VAL A 44 3.78 -13.66 2.83
C VAL A 44 5.11 -14.20 3.36
N MET A 45 6.08 -13.33 3.65
CA MET A 45 7.37 -13.74 4.22
C MET A 45 7.21 -14.45 5.57
N ALA A 46 6.35 -13.93 6.44
CA ALA A 46 6.11 -14.53 7.75
C ALA A 46 5.37 -15.88 7.66
N THR A 47 4.54 -16.06 6.62
CA THR A 47 3.86 -17.33 6.33
C THR A 47 4.83 -18.35 5.74
N GLU A 48 5.68 -17.93 4.81
CA GLU A 48 6.76 -18.74 4.25
C GLU A 48 7.71 -19.22 5.33
N ARG A 49 8.13 -18.34 6.23
CA ARG A 49 8.95 -18.70 7.39
C ARG A 49 8.29 -19.75 8.28
N LEU A 50 7.00 -19.60 8.60
CA LEU A 50 6.27 -20.62 9.36
C LEU A 50 6.30 -21.99 8.67
N MET A 51 6.04 -22.02 7.36
CA MET A 51 6.05 -23.27 6.59
C MET A 51 7.44 -23.91 6.58
N ARG A 52 8.50 -23.10 6.49
CA ARG A 52 9.89 -23.55 6.57
C ARG A 52 10.22 -24.10 7.95
N ASP A 53 9.93 -23.35 9.01
CA ASP A 53 10.21 -23.75 10.39
C ASP A 53 9.50 -25.08 10.73
N GLU A 54 8.23 -25.25 10.31
CA GLU A 54 7.48 -26.50 10.51
C GLU A 54 7.92 -27.65 9.59
N PHE A 55 8.54 -27.35 8.45
CA PHE A 55 9.15 -28.37 7.60
C PHE A 55 10.46 -28.89 8.23
N GLU A 56 11.28 -28.00 8.77
CA GLU A 56 12.57 -28.33 9.40
C GLU A 56 12.37 -29.02 10.76
N GLN A 57 11.43 -28.54 11.56
CA GLN A 57 11.10 -29.10 12.86
C GLN A 57 9.58 -29.17 13.05
N PRO A 58 8.93 -30.27 12.63
CA PRO A 58 7.48 -30.41 12.74
C PRO A 58 7.03 -30.35 14.21
N SER A 59 6.27 -29.31 14.53
CA SER A 59 5.70 -29.10 15.87
C SER A 59 4.18 -29.26 15.87
N MET A 60 3.54 -29.14 14.70
CA MET A 60 2.09 -29.29 14.56
C MET A 60 1.64 -30.28 13.46
N PRO A 61 0.43 -30.86 13.58
CA PRO A 61 -0.15 -31.67 12.51
C PRO A 61 -0.31 -30.86 11.22
N ARG A 62 -0.06 -31.49 10.07
CA ARG A 62 -0.15 -30.84 8.74
C ARG A 62 -1.48 -30.13 8.48
N GLY A 63 -2.60 -30.70 8.93
CA GLY A 63 -3.92 -30.07 8.78
C GLY A 63 -4.03 -28.74 9.51
N HIS A 64 -3.43 -28.63 10.71
CA HIS A 64 -3.40 -27.37 11.47
C HIS A 64 -2.48 -26.34 10.81
N LEU A 65 -1.32 -26.77 10.31
CA LEU A 65 -0.41 -25.89 9.56
C LEU A 65 -1.11 -25.28 8.34
N LEU A 66 -1.81 -26.10 7.54
CA LEU A 66 -2.54 -25.62 6.37
C LEU A 66 -3.64 -24.63 6.76
N SER A 67 -4.36 -24.87 7.85
CA SER A 67 -5.37 -23.94 8.36
C SER A 67 -4.74 -22.61 8.79
N GLN A 68 -3.61 -22.62 9.50
CA GLN A 68 -2.93 -21.39 9.91
C GLN A 68 -2.37 -20.61 8.72
N VAL A 69 -1.78 -21.31 7.75
CA VAL A 69 -1.29 -20.67 6.51
C VAL A 69 -2.45 -20.01 5.76
N HIS A 70 -3.58 -20.72 5.61
CA HIS A 70 -4.77 -20.18 4.96
C HIS A 70 -5.31 -18.94 5.70
N GLU A 71 -5.50 -19.04 7.01
CA GLU A 71 -6.01 -17.94 7.83
C GLU A 71 -5.11 -16.69 7.76
N ARG A 72 -3.79 -16.87 7.88
CA ARG A 72 -2.83 -15.76 7.82
C ARG A 72 -2.84 -15.06 6.47
N LEU A 73 -2.92 -15.81 5.37
CA LEU A 73 -3.00 -15.23 4.03
C LEU A 73 -4.35 -14.54 3.78
N THR A 74 -5.45 -15.13 4.27
CA THR A 74 -6.78 -14.53 4.17
C THR A 74 -6.87 -13.22 4.94
N ILE A 75 -6.37 -13.17 6.19
CA ILE A 75 -6.32 -11.94 6.99
C ILE A 75 -5.49 -10.88 6.28
N ALA A 76 -4.29 -11.22 5.79
CA ALA A 76 -3.45 -10.27 5.07
C ALA A 76 -4.10 -9.70 3.81
N LEU A 77 -4.87 -10.53 3.07
CA LEU A 77 -5.65 -10.08 1.91
C LEU A 77 -6.78 -9.14 2.32
N LEU A 78 -7.56 -9.49 3.36
CA LEU A 78 -8.65 -8.64 3.85
C LEU A 78 -8.13 -7.28 4.33
N GLU A 79 -7.05 -7.28 5.12
CA GLU A 79 -6.37 -6.06 5.55
C GLU A 79 -5.87 -5.24 4.37
N ALA A 80 -5.35 -5.88 3.32
CA ALA A 80 -4.89 -5.18 2.12
C ALA A 80 -6.03 -4.53 1.33
N GLU A 81 -7.17 -5.23 1.24
CA GLU A 81 -8.41 -4.72 0.62
C GLU A 81 -9.12 -3.66 1.47
N GLY A 82 -8.73 -3.52 2.75
CA GLY A 82 -9.36 -2.60 3.69
C GLY A 82 -10.70 -3.10 4.22
N LYS A 83 -10.84 -4.42 4.36
CA LYS A 83 -12.03 -5.12 4.86
C LYS A 83 -11.79 -5.72 6.23
#